data_AF-A0A090QIR2-F1
#
_entry.id   AF-A0A090QIR2-F1
#
_cell.length_a   1.000
_cell.length_b   1.000
_cell.length_c   1.000
_cell.angle_alpha   90.00
_cell.angle_beta   90.00
_cell.angle_gamma   90.00
#
_symmetry.space_group_name_H-M   'P 1'
#
loop_
_entity.id
_entity.type
_entity.pdbx_description
1 polymer ?
#
loop_
_entity_poly.entity_id
_entity_poly.type
_entity_poly.pdbx_seq_one_letter_code
_entity_poly.pdbx_strand_id
1 'polypeptide(L)'
;MIGLWQPLALGAALFAFSALAIKEYFCFQIKALLLTPLALGGFWFCTVFGQAQISIAFSMTGAILLAVAAFSKWRMPLHYDIGDKSRYQI
;
A
#
# COMPACT_ATOMS: atom_id res chain seq x y z
N MET A 1 12.12 -23.10 -13.00
CA MET A 1 11.84 -22.75 -11.58
C MET A 1 11.81 -21.24 -11.50
N ILE A 2 10.69 -20.62 -11.07
CA ILE A 2 10.70 -19.21 -10.67
C ILE A 2 11.65 -19.16 -9.47
N GLY A 3 12.79 -18.49 -9.62
CA GLY A 3 13.80 -18.41 -8.58
C GLY A 3 13.23 -17.68 -7.37
N LEU A 4 13.61 -18.11 -6.16
CA LEU A 4 13.18 -17.54 -4.88
C LEU A 4 13.27 -15.99 -4.83
N TRP A 5 14.20 -15.43 -5.60
CA TRP A 5 14.45 -13.99 -5.72
C TRP A 5 13.28 -13.19 -6.27
N GLN A 6 12.51 -13.72 -7.22
CA GLN A 6 11.40 -13.00 -7.84
C GLN A 6 10.22 -12.74 -6.87
N PRO A 7 9.65 -13.76 -6.19
CA PRO A 7 8.60 -13.52 -5.20
C PRO A 7 9.12 -12.72 -4.01
N LEU A 8 10.40 -12.87 -3.64
CA LEU A 8 11.00 -12.08 -2.56
C LEU A 8 11.12 -10.59 -2.94
N ALA A 9 11.60 -10.28 -4.13
CA ALA A 9 11.70 -8.90 -4.63
C ALA A 9 10.31 -8.25 -4.76
N LEU A 10 9.32 -9.00 -5.27
CA LEU A 10 7.93 -8.53 -5.32
C LEU A 10 7.38 -8.24 -3.91
N GLY A 11 7.61 -9.16 -2.97
CA GLY A 11 7.18 -8.98 -1.58
C GLY A 11 7.82 -7.75 -0.93
N ALA A 12 9.12 -7.53 -1.14
CA ALA A 12 9.83 -6.35 -0.65
C ALA A 12 9.26 -5.05 -1.22
N ALA A 13 8.95 -5.01 -2.52
CA ALA A 13 8.34 -3.85 -3.15
C ALA A 13 6.95 -3.55 -2.56
N LEU A 14 6.10 -4.58 -2.43
CA LEU A 14 4.75 -4.45 -1.85
C LEU A 14 4.80 -4.02 -0.38
N PHE A 15 5.79 -4.50 0.38
CA PHE A 15 6.03 -4.07 1.75
C PHE A 15 6.40 -2.58 1.82
N ALA A 16 7.29 -2.11 0.95
CA ALA A 16 7.65 -0.69 0.88
C ALA A 16 6.42 0.19 0.55
N PHE A 17 5.59 -0.21 -0.42
CA PHE A 17 4.35 0.51 -0.73
C PHE A 17 3.34 0.51 0.42
N SER A 18 3.25 -0.60 1.17
CA SER A 18 2.41 -0.68 2.37
C SER A 18 2.87 0.29 3.45
N ALA A 19 4.18 0.36 3.69
CA ALA A 19 4.75 1.31 4.65
C ALA A 19 4.52 2.77 4.24
N LEU A 20 4.64 3.08 2.94
CA LEU A 20 4.30 4.39 2.40
C LEU A 20 2.82 4.74 2.62
N ALA A 21 1.90 3.81 2.36
CA ALA A 21 0.47 4.03 2.58
C ALA A 21 0.14 4.28 4.06
N ILE A 22 0.79 3.58 4.99
CA ILE A 22 0.62 3.82 6.44
C ILE A 22 1.16 5.20 6.84
N LYS A 23 2.30 5.63 6.29
CA LYS A 23 2.82 6.98 6.53
C LYS A 23 1.80 8.04 6.09
N GLU A 24 1.26 7.88 4.89
CA GLU A 24 0.29 8.81 4.31
C GLU A 24 -1.08 8.76 5.02
N TYR A 25 -1.42 7.65 5.70
CA TYR A 25 -2.57 7.63 6.61
C TYR A 25 -2.45 8.71 7.69
N PHE A 26 -1.27 8.94 8.27
CA PHE A 26 -1.12 10.00 9.28
C PHE A 26 -1.22 11.40 8.67
N CYS A 27 -0.79 11.60 7.42
CA CYS A 27 -0.97 12.85 6.68
C CYS A 27 -2.46 13.18 6.44
N PHE A 28 -3.21 12.22 5.90
CA PHE A 28 -4.57 12.45 5.37
C PHE A 28 -5.68 12.01 6.32
N GLN A 29 -5.37 11.21 7.34
CA GLN A 29 -6.32 10.58 8.28
C GLN A 29 -7.35 9.67 7.59
N ILE A 30 -7.01 9.13 6.41
CA ILE A 30 -7.89 8.24 5.63
C ILE A 30 -7.72 6.80 6.12
N LYS A 31 -8.62 6.35 7.01
CA LYS A 31 -8.57 5.02 7.63
C LYS A 31 -8.50 3.86 6.64
N ALA A 32 -9.04 4.02 5.42
CA ALA A 32 -8.95 3.00 4.37
C ALA A 32 -7.50 2.63 4.03
N LEU A 33 -6.53 3.54 4.15
CA LEU A 33 -5.12 3.27 3.85
C LEU A 33 -4.50 2.26 4.84
N LEU A 34 -5.07 2.07 6.04
CA LEU A 34 -4.63 1.04 6.98
C LEU A 34 -4.93 -0.38 6.49
N LEU A 35 -5.84 -0.54 5.52
CA LEU A 35 -6.13 -1.84 4.88
C LEU A 35 -5.11 -2.20 3.79
N THR A 36 -4.31 -1.25 3.32
CA THR A 36 -3.30 -1.47 2.27
C THR A 36 -2.30 -2.59 2.59
N PRO A 37 -1.68 -2.67 3.79
CA PRO A 37 -0.79 -3.79 4.13
C PRO A 37 -1.48 -5.15 4.07
N LEU A 38 -2.75 -5.24 4.49
CA LEU A 38 -3.51 -6.48 4.42
C LEU A 38 -3.81 -6.87 2.97
N ALA A 39 -4.18 -5.89 2.12
CA ALA A 39 -4.47 -6.13 0.72
C ALA A 39 -3.22 -6.56 -0.07
N LEU A 40 -2.11 -5.83 0.06
CA LEU A 40 -0.86 -6.13 -0.66
C LEU A 40 -0.17 -7.38 -0.11
N GLY A 41 -0.20 -7.60 1.21
CA GLY A 41 0.29 -8.84 1.82
C GLY A 41 -0.54 -10.06 1.41
N GLY A 42 -1.87 -9.91 1.37
CA GLY A 42 -2.78 -10.94 0.86
C GLY A 42 -2.53 -11.26 -0.61
N PHE A 43 -2.30 -10.24 -1.44
CA PHE A 43 -1.90 -10.42 -2.85
C PHE A 43 -0.60 -11.22 -2.96
N TRP A 44 0.46 -10.82 -2.26
CA TRP A 44 1.73 -11.53 -2.27
C TRP A 44 1.57 -13.00 -1.85
N PHE A 45 0.84 -13.24 -0.74
CA PHE A 45 0.55 -14.58 -0.26
C PHE A 45 -0.17 -15.40 -1.36
N CYS A 46 -1.24 -14.87 -1.93
CA CYS A 46 -1.97 -15.56 -3.01
C CYS A 46 -1.08 -15.87 -4.22
N THR A 47 -0.17 -14.97 -4.59
CA THR A 47 0.77 -15.20 -5.70
C THR A 47 1.79 -16.30 -5.39
N VAL A 48 2.29 -16.40 -4.15
CA VAL A 48 3.24 -17.44 -3.73
C VAL A 48 2.58 -18.82 -3.68
N PHE A 49 1.32 -18.89 -3.23
CA PHE A 49 0.56 -20.15 -3.13
C PHE A 49 -0.25 -20.49 -4.39
N GLY A 50 -0.11 -19.72 -5.48
CA GLY A 50 -0.74 -20.02 -6.77
C GLY A 50 -2.26 -19.79 -6.84
N GLN A 51 -2.83 -19.01 -5.91
CA GLN A 51 -4.27 -18.73 -5.85
C GLN A 51 -4.66 -17.56 -6.75
N ALA A 52 -4.69 -17.80 -8.06
CA ALA A 52 -4.88 -16.77 -9.08
C ALA A 52 -6.20 -15.98 -8.96
N GLN A 53 -7.32 -16.65 -8.65
CA GLN A 53 -8.64 -15.99 -8.56
C GLN A 53 -8.70 -15.01 -7.38
N ILE A 54 -8.20 -15.43 -6.21
CA ILE A 54 -8.21 -14.60 -4.99
C ILE A 54 -7.18 -13.46 -5.12
N SER A 55 -6.07 -13.74 -5.80
CA SER A 55 -5.04 -12.73 -6.11
C SER A 55 -5.60 -11.52 -6.87
N ILE A 56 -6.54 -11.74 -7.81
CA ILE A 56 -7.18 -10.63 -8.54
C ILE A 56 -7.96 -9.71 -7.61
N ALA A 57 -8.73 -10.27 -6.66
CA ALA A 57 -9.48 -9.45 -5.71
C ALA A 57 -8.55 -8.58 -4.85
N PHE A 58 -7.46 -9.17 -4.35
CA PHE A 58 -6.47 -8.43 -3.55
C PHE A 58 -5.69 -7.40 -4.39
N SER A 59 -5.36 -7.70 -5.65
CA SER A 59 -4.66 -6.76 -6.53
C SER A 59 -5.52 -5.55 -6.87
N MET A 60 -6.80 -5.77 -7.21
CA MET A 60 -7.75 -4.68 -7.46
C MET A 60 -7.94 -3.82 -6.21
N THR A 61 -8.13 -4.45 -5.05
CA THR A 61 -8.28 -3.74 -3.77
C THR A 61 -7.03 -2.92 -3.45
N GLY A 62 -5.85 -3.51 -3.57
CA GLY A 62 -4.57 -2.83 -3.37
C GLY A 62 -4.35 -1.67 -4.33
N ALA A 63 -4.68 -1.84 -5.61
CA ALA A 63 -4.58 -0.80 -6.63
C ALA A 63 -5.51 0.40 -6.32
N ILE A 64 -6.76 0.14 -5.91
CA ILE A 64 -7.70 1.20 -5.52
C ILE A 64 -7.17 1.96 -4.30
N LEU A 65 -6.67 1.26 -3.28
CA LEU A 65 -6.14 1.90 -2.07
C LEU A 65 -4.91 2.78 -2.38
N LEU A 66 -3.98 2.27 -3.20
CA LEU A 66 -2.81 3.04 -3.63
C LEU A 66 -3.21 4.23 -4.53
N ALA A 67 -4.21 4.08 -5.39
CA ALA A 67 -4.72 5.17 -6.21
C ALA A 67 -5.37 6.27 -5.35
N VAL A 68 -6.11 5.90 -4.31
CA VAL A 68 -6.66 6.84 -3.32
C VAL A 68 -5.54 7.59 -2.60
N ALA A 69 -4.47 6.88 -2.18
CA ALA A 69 -3.31 7.50 -1.56
C ALA A 69 -2.61 8.48 -2.51
N ALA A 70 -2.35 8.07 -3.76
CA ALA A 70 -1.72 8.90 -4.78
C ALA A 70 -2.55 10.15 -5.13
N PHE A 71 -3.86 10.00 -5.28
CA PHE A 71 -4.76 11.11 -5.54
C PHE A 71 -4.82 12.09 -4.36
N SER A 72 -4.83 11.58 -3.13
CA SER A 72 -4.77 12.40 -1.92
C SER A 72 -3.46 13.17 -1.82
N LYS A 73 -2.34 12.53 -2.18
CA LYS A 73 -1.02 13.16 -2.27
C LYS A 73 -0.96 14.25 -3.34
N TRP A 74 -1.56 14.02 -4.51
CA TRP A 74 -1.61 15.01 -5.58
C TRP A 74 -2.36 16.28 -5.20
N ARG A 75 -3.42 16.16 -4.38
CA ARG A 75 -4.19 17.31 -3.89
C ARG A 75 -3.52 18.05 -2.74
N MET A 76 -2.40 17.54 -2.24
CA MET A 76 -1.66 18.15 -1.15
C MET A 76 -0.72 19.25 -1.69
N PRO A 77 -0.72 20.47 -1.09
CA PRO A 77 0.24 21.50 -1.47
C PRO A 77 1.64 21.17 -0.93
N LEU A 78 2.66 21.55 -1.69
CA LEU A 78 4.05 21.08 -1.56
C LEU A 78 4.69 21.40 -0.19
N HIS A 79 4.26 22.46 0.49
CA HIS A 79 4.79 22.81 1.82
C HIS A 79 4.36 21.82 2.92
N TYR A 80 3.32 21.02 2.67
CA TYR A 80 2.92 19.93 3.56
C TYR A 80 3.42 18.55 3.09
N ASP A 81 4.40 18.46 2.18
CA ASP A 81 4.87 17.17 1.67
C ASP A 81 5.45 16.22 2.76
N ILE A 82 5.97 16.79 3.86
CA ILE A 82 6.43 16.08 5.06
C ILE A 82 5.26 15.65 5.98
N GLY A 83 4.02 16.00 5.63
CA GLY A 83 2.84 15.80 6.46
C GLY A 83 2.57 17.00 7.37
N ASP A 84 1.28 17.29 7.59
CA ASP A 84 0.84 18.30 8.53
C ASP A 84 1.07 17.82 9.97
N LYS A 85 2.19 18.21 10.59
CA LYS A 85 2.64 17.80 11.93
C LYS A 85 1.59 18.02 13.02
N SER A 86 0.67 18.97 12.83
CA SER A 86 -0.43 19.22 13.76
C SER A 86 -1.38 18.01 13.90
N ARG A 87 -1.43 17.13 12.89
CA ARG A 87 -2.25 15.91 12.89
C ARG A 87 -1.55 14.68 13.46
N TYR A 88 -0.26 14.79 13.81
CA TYR A 88 0.55 13.71 14.39
C TYR A 88 0.75 13.87 15.89
N GLN A 89 0.57 15.09 16.41
CA GLN A 89 0.69 15.36 17.83
C GLN A 89 -0.60 14.92 18.54
N ILE A 90 -0.46 13.86 19.33
CA ILE A 90 -1.44 13.37 20.31
C ILE A 90 -1.17 14.06 21.64
#